data_AF-R0DWE6-F1
#
_entry.id   AF-R0DWE6-F1
#
_cell.length_a   1.000
_cell.length_b   1.000
_cell.length_c   1.000
_cell.angle_alpha   90.00
_cell.angle_beta   90.00
_cell.angle_gamma   90.00
#
_symmetry.space_group_name_H-M   'P 1'
#
loop_
_entity.id
_entity.type
_entity.pdbx_description
1 polymer ?
#
loop_
_entity_poly.entity_id
_entity_poly.type
_entity_poly.pdbx_seq_one_letter_code
_entity_poly.pdbx_strand_id
1 'polypeptide(L)'
;MNHFIYCMEQYWASYKELMLQQARERLELNHSYKVELAMGGEAAPVAPSSESAARMAQDAIETAAGWLIQELLAHAVSVFSPNPVTPLDLDFQEVVDRLGYQVRSVSFQPADLWRALEAKYGNGIGHSLAYQRRAESIGKYFSLSEGTEVPTKNGCMHLTRSIHYVEKSYSPPRLGHSESETLSLQVLPALASFATWAGMPGLAGDIAGLVPHFSHPTGVKSREAFNLGSVHEGRIKLVTYQTSFEWTFEPAVAEPLAIFLGEFYFAPLQAAA
;
A
#
# COMPACT_ATOMS: atom_id res chain seq x y z
N MET A 1 -14.26 -20.17 5.55
CA MET A 1 -12.90 -19.83 6.00
C MET A 1 -12.01 -19.75 4.76
N ASN A 2 -11.27 -18.65 4.58
CA ASN A 2 -10.42 -18.45 3.41
C ASN A 2 -9.29 -19.52 3.40
N HIS A 3 -9.11 -20.20 2.25
CA HIS A 3 -8.16 -21.33 2.12
C HIS A 3 -6.72 -20.93 2.46
N PHE A 4 -6.32 -19.71 2.08
CA PHE A 4 -5.00 -19.16 2.43
C PHE A 4 -4.79 -19.10 3.95
N ILE A 5 -5.80 -18.64 4.68
CA ILE A 5 -5.77 -18.50 6.14
C ILE A 5 -5.66 -19.88 6.79
N TYR A 6 -6.45 -20.85 6.31
CA TYR A 6 -6.37 -22.22 6.79
C TYR A 6 -4.97 -22.83 6.60
N CYS A 7 -4.39 -22.68 5.42
CA CYS A 7 -3.04 -23.17 5.15
C CYS A 7 -1.99 -22.48 6.04
N MET A 8 -2.11 -21.17 6.25
CA MET A 8 -1.22 -20.41 7.12
C MET A 8 -1.33 -20.85 8.59
N GLU A 9 -2.54 -21.16 9.08
CA GLU A 9 -2.73 -21.71 10.42
C GLU A 9 -2.06 -23.06 10.60
N GLN A 10 -2.23 -23.97 9.65
CA GLN A 10 -1.58 -25.28 9.69
C GLN A 10 -0.06 -25.14 9.67
N TYR A 11 0.46 -24.33 8.75
CA TYR A 11 1.90 -24.03 8.68
C TYR A 11 2.42 -23.45 9.99
N TRP A 12 1.73 -22.48 10.57
CA TRP A 12 2.15 -21.82 11.81
C TRP A 12 2.15 -22.77 13.00
N ALA A 13 1.16 -23.66 13.10
CA ALA A 13 1.10 -24.68 14.14
C ALA A 13 2.28 -25.65 14.03
N SER A 14 2.53 -26.20 12.84
CA SER A 14 3.64 -27.13 12.60
C SER A 14 5.01 -26.48 12.83
N TYR A 15 5.19 -25.22 12.40
CA TYR A 15 6.44 -24.50 12.60
C TYR A 15 6.75 -24.27 14.09
N LYS A 16 5.76 -23.84 14.88
CA LYS A 16 5.93 -23.67 16.33
C LYS A 16 6.30 -24.98 17.02
N GLU A 17 5.61 -26.07 16.68
CA GLU A 17 5.90 -27.39 17.24
C GLU A 17 7.33 -27.83 16.92
N LEU A 18 7.75 -27.67 15.66
CA LEU A 18 9.10 -28.01 15.22
C LEU A 18 10.18 -27.19 15.96
N MET A 19 9.99 -25.87 16.11
CA MET A 19 10.95 -25.02 16.82
C MET A 19 11.06 -25.39 18.30
N LEU A 20 9.93 -25.68 18.95
CA LEU A 20 9.92 -26.14 20.34
C LEU A 20 10.57 -27.52 20.48
N GLN A 21 10.34 -28.45 19.56
CA GLN A 21 10.98 -29.76 19.55
C GLN A 21 12.50 -29.63 19.39
N GLN A 22 12.98 -28.85 18.41
CA GLN A 22 14.41 -28.63 18.21
C GLN A 22 15.08 -27.97 19.42
N ALA A 23 14.39 -27.04 20.10
CA ALA A 23 14.90 -26.44 21.32
C ALA A 23 15.01 -27.45 22.47
N ARG A 24 14.04 -28.36 22.63
CA ARG A 24 14.09 -29.45 23.61
C ARG A 24 15.24 -30.40 23.32
N GLU A 25 15.37 -30.88 22.08
CA GLU A 25 16.44 -31.80 21.67
C GLU A 25 17.83 -31.19 21.91
N ARG A 26 18.02 -29.90 21.59
CA ARG A 26 19.30 -29.20 21.88
C ARG A 26 19.60 -29.10 23.37
N LEU A 27 18.58 -28.84 24.18
CA LEU A 27 18.72 -28.75 25.63
C LEU A 27 19.03 -30.12 26.25
N GLU A 28 18.36 -31.18 25.79
CA GLU A 28 18.59 -32.56 26.22
C GLU A 28 19.98 -33.05 25.83
N LEU A 29 20.45 -32.72 24.62
CA LEU A 29 21.81 -33.04 24.17
C LEU A 29 22.86 -32.34 25.05
N ASN A 30 22.66 -31.05 25.34
CA ASN A 30 23.56 -30.27 26.19
C ASN A 30 23.54 -30.77 27.64
N HIS A 31 22.35 -31.13 28.17
CA HIS A 31 22.21 -31.74 29.49
C HIS A 31 22.95 -33.06 29.58
N SER A 32 22.75 -33.96 28.62
CA SER A 32 23.42 -35.27 28.56
C SER A 32 24.94 -35.12 28.54
N TYR A 33 25.46 -34.23 27.68
CA TYR A 33 26.89 -33.93 27.63
C TYR A 33 27.45 -33.40 28.96
N LYS A 34 26.69 -32.53 29.65
CA LYS A 34 27.10 -32.01 30.97
C LYS A 34 27.04 -33.07 32.07
N VAL A 35 26.06 -33.98 32.05
CA VAL A 35 25.99 -35.10 32.98
C VAL A 35 27.20 -36.02 32.81
N GLU A 36 27.57 -36.33 31.57
CA GLU A 36 28.76 -37.14 31.26
C GLU A 36 30.05 -36.49 31.80
N LEU A 37 30.21 -35.17 31.63
CA LEU A 37 31.35 -34.43 32.17
C LEU A 37 31.35 -34.33 33.70
N ALA A 38 30.18 -34.21 34.33
CA ALA A 38 30.04 -34.03 35.78
C ALA A 38 30.31 -35.31 36.59
N MET A 39 30.42 -36.49 35.95
CA MET A 39 30.84 -37.74 36.59
C MET A 39 32.24 -37.67 37.25
N GLY A 40 32.96 -36.55 37.11
CA GLY A 40 34.20 -36.21 37.82
C GLY A 40 34.05 -35.53 39.20
N GLY A 41 32.84 -35.28 39.71
CA GLY A 41 32.64 -34.88 41.11
C GLY A 41 31.83 -33.60 41.39
N GLU A 42 31.15 -33.02 40.41
CA GLU A 42 30.26 -31.86 40.61
C GLU A 42 28.77 -32.26 40.67
N ALA A 43 27.94 -31.38 41.25
CA ALA A 43 26.50 -31.59 41.37
C ALA A 43 25.83 -31.78 40.00
N ALA A 44 24.92 -32.74 39.89
CA ALA A 44 24.25 -33.07 38.64
C ALA A 44 23.48 -31.85 38.08
N PRO A 45 23.64 -31.53 36.78
CA PRO A 45 22.92 -30.41 36.16
C PRO A 45 21.41 -30.65 36.18
N VAL A 46 20.64 -29.59 36.45
CA VAL A 46 19.17 -29.61 36.46
C VAL A 46 18.63 -29.99 35.07
N ALA A 47 17.63 -30.88 35.04
CA ALA A 47 16.98 -31.27 33.79
C ALA A 47 16.34 -30.06 33.08
N PRO A 48 16.42 -29.98 31.75
CA PRO A 48 15.85 -28.87 31.02
C PRO A 48 14.33 -28.80 31.17
N SER A 49 13.82 -27.60 31.44
CA SER A 49 12.38 -27.33 31.56
C SER A 49 11.75 -26.94 30.23
N SER A 50 10.42 -27.10 30.11
CA SER A 50 9.63 -26.61 28.97
C SER A 50 9.78 -25.09 28.77
N GLU A 51 9.92 -24.34 29.87
CA GLU A 51 10.15 -22.90 29.86
C GLU A 51 11.52 -22.55 29.24
N SER A 52 12.56 -23.33 29.55
CA SER A 52 13.88 -23.16 28.93
C SER A 52 13.84 -23.40 27.42
N ALA A 53 13.10 -24.42 26.97
CA ALA A 53 12.92 -24.70 25.54
C ALA A 53 12.13 -23.57 24.84
N ALA A 54 11.08 -23.05 25.48
CA ALA A 54 10.31 -21.93 24.95
C ALA A 54 11.17 -20.67 24.78
N ARG A 55 12.01 -20.34 25.78
CA ARG A 55 12.95 -19.20 25.69
C ARG A 55 13.98 -19.37 24.58
N MET A 56 14.51 -20.58 24.38
CA MET A 56 15.45 -20.85 23.29
C MET A 56 14.82 -20.77 21.89
N ALA A 57 13.55 -21.16 21.76
CA ALA A 57 12.83 -21.10 20.49
C ALA A 57 12.25 -19.71 20.17
N GLN A 58 12.23 -18.80 21.16
CA GLN A 58 11.47 -17.55 21.11
C GLN A 58 11.82 -16.68 19.89
N ASP A 59 13.10 -16.34 19.70
CA ASP A 59 13.54 -15.44 18.62
C ASP A 59 13.15 -15.97 17.23
N ALA A 60 13.27 -17.28 17.02
CA ALA A 60 12.92 -17.93 15.75
C ALA A 60 11.40 -17.95 15.50
N ILE A 61 10.61 -18.12 16.56
CA ILE A 61 9.15 -18.05 16.52
C ILE A 61 8.70 -16.61 16.25
N GLU A 62 9.25 -15.63 16.95
CA GLU A 62 8.92 -14.20 16.75
C GLU A 62 9.26 -13.72 15.35
N THR A 63 10.45 -14.09 14.85
CA THR A 63 10.87 -13.76 13.48
C THR A 63 9.89 -14.33 12.46
N ALA A 64 9.56 -15.63 12.57
CA ALA A 64 8.62 -16.26 11.65
C ALA A 64 7.20 -15.68 11.74
N ALA A 65 6.73 -15.32 12.94
CA ALA A 65 5.46 -14.62 13.12
C ALA A 65 5.45 -13.28 12.37
N GLY A 66 6.52 -12.49 12.46
CA GLY A 66 6.66 -11.23 11.73
C GLY A 66 6.51 -11.40 10.21
N TRP A 67 7.16 -12.41 9.63
CA TRP A 67 7.03 -12.74 8.21
C TRP A 67 5.61 -13.16 7.84
N LEU A 68 4.98 -14.03 8.62
CA LEU A 68 3.61 -14.48 8.36
C LEU A 68 2.59 -13.35 8.47
N ILE A 69 2.80 -12.41 9.39
CA ILE A 69 1.98 -11.19 9.50
C ILE A 69 2.11 -10.35 8.23
N GLN A 70 3.33 -10.17 7.70
CA GLN A 70 3.54 -9.43 6.44
C GLN A 70 2.83 -10.10 5.26
N GLU A 71 2.96 -11.42 5.11
CA GLU A 71 2.28 -12.19 4.08
C GLU A 71 0.76 -12.08 4.20
N LEU A 72 0.22 -12.12 5.41
CA LEU A 72 -1.22 -11.98 5.65
C LEU A 72 -1.73 -10.58 5.28
N LEU A 73 -0.95 -9.54 5.58
CA LEU A 73 -1.29 -8.17 5.22
C LEU A 73 -1.20 -7.94 3.72
N ALA A 74 -0.19 -8.49 3.04
CA ALA A 74 -0.09 -8.44 1.58
C ALA A 74 -1.28 -9.14 0.91
N HIS A 75 -1.67 -10.31 1.44
CA HIS A 75 -2.89 -11.01 1.00
C HIS A 75 -4.15 -10.17 1.25
N ALA A 76 -4.24 -9.50 2.40
CA ALA A 76 -5.36 -8.61 2.71
C ALA A 76 -5.44 -7.41 1.75
N VAL A 77 -4.30 -6.80 1.37
CA VAL A 77 -4.28 -5.77 0.31
C VAL A 77 -4.85 -6.35 -0.97
N SER A 78 -4.42 -7.53 -1.42
CA SER A 78 -4.94 -8.16 -2.64
C SER A 78 -6.46 -8.41 -2.60
N VAL A 79 -6.98 -8.87 -1.46
CA VAL A 79 -8.40 -9.23 -1.30
C VAL A 79 -9.31 -8.02 -1.09
N PHE A 80 -8.86 -7.02 -0.34
CA PHE A 80 -9.67 -5.84 0.02
C PHE A 80 -9.38 -4.62 -0.86
N SER A 81 -8.52 -4.73 -1.86
CA SER A 81 -8.37 -3.71 -2.90
C SER A 81 -9.39 -3.95 -4.02
N PRO A 82 -9.92 -2.88 -4.63
CA PRO A 82 -10.84 -3.02 -5.76
C PRO A 82 -10.16 -3.61 -6.99
N ASN A 83 -8.87 -3.31 -7.19
CA ASN A 83 -8.04 -3.86 -8.27
C ASN A 83 -6.54 -3.64 -7.95
N PRO A 84 -5.61 -4.30 -8.66
CA PRO A 84 -4.17 -4.17 -8.41
C PRO A 84 -3.58 -2.78 -8.66
N VAL A 85 -4.23 -1.94 -9.47
CA VAL A 85 -3.78 -0.57 -9.81
C VAL A 85 -4.20 0.44 -8.73
N THR A 86 -5.21 0.09 -7.93
CA THR A 86 -5.74 0.89 -6.83
C THR A 86 -5.60 0.12 -5.51
N PRO A 87 -4.37 -0.16 -5.03
CA PRO A 87 -4.19 -0.89 -3.79
C PRO A 87 -4.75 -0.11 -2.58
N LEU A 88 -5.39 -0.84 -1.67
CA LEU A 88 -5.66 -0.39 -0.32
C LEU A 88 -4.33 -0.17 0.40
N ASP A 89 -4.19 1.00 1.00
CA ASP A 89 -3.01 1.35 1.76
C ASP A 89 -3.19 0.96 3.22
N LEU A 90 -2.48 -0.11 3.61
CA LEU A 90 -2.40 -0.61 4.97
C LEU A 90 -1.07 -0.16 5.58
N ASP A 91 -1.14 0.70 6.59
CA ASP A 91 0.02 0.97 7.42
C ASP A 91 0.32 -0.27 8.26
N PHE A 92 1.37 -0.99 7.87
CA PHE A 92 1.83 -2.21 8.55
C PHE A 92 2.02 -1.97 10.04
N GLN A 93 2.68 -0.88 10.40
CA GLN A 93 3.03 -0.59 11.78
C GLN A 93 1.77 -0.25 12.58
N GLU A 94 0.89 0.61 12.06
CA GLU A 94 -0.37 0.96 12.71
C GLU A 94 -1.27 -0.26 12.93
N VAL A 95 -1.40 -1.12 11.91
CA VAL A 95 -2.27 -2.31 11.98
C VAL A 95 -1.71 -3.33 12.97
N VAL A 96 -0.41 -3.59 12.94
CA VAL A 96 0.26 -4.54 13.85
C VAL A 96 0.22 -4.04 15.30
N ASP A 97 0.39 -2.73 15.51
CA ASP A 97 0.40 -2.12 16.84
C ASP A 97 -1.00 -2.09 17.45
N ARG A 98 -2.03 -1.66 16.67
CA ARG A 98 -3.42 -1.67 17.13
C ARG A 98 -3.92 -3.06 17.50
N LEU A 99 -3.41 -4.08 16.82
CA LEU A 99 -3.78 -5.47 17.08
C LEU A 99 -2.86 -6.15 18.10
N GLY A 100 -1.85 -5.44 18.62
CA GLY A 100 -0.98 -5.89 19.71
C GLY A 100 0.05 -6.96 19.32
N TYR A 101 0.25 -7.21 18.02
CA TYR A 101 1.16 -8.26 17.55
C TYR A 101 2.64 -7.86 17.62
N GLN A 102 2.95 -6.56 17.69
CA GLN A 102 4.31 -6.09 17.92
C GLN A 102 4.84 -6.51 19.31
N VAL A 103 3.96 -6.52 20.32
CA VAL A 103 4.31 -6.84 21.71
C VAL A 103 4.23 -8.34 22.00
N ARG A 104 3.48 -9.09 21.19
CA ARG A 104 3.18 -10.51 21.44
C ARG A 104 3.20 -11.34 20.16
N SER A 105 4.28 -11.28 19.38
CA SER A 105 4.41 -12.02 18.13
C SER A 105 4.30 -13.54 18.33
N VAL A 106 4.71 -14.05 19.50
CA VAL A 106 4.50 -15.45 19.92
C VAL A 106 3.02 -15.83 20.03
N SER A 107 2.14 -14.86 20.32
CA SER A 107 0.68 -15.04 20.39
C SER A 107 -0.03 -14.86 19.04
N PHE A 108 0.72 -14.70 17.96
CA PHE A 108 0.17 -14.57 16.61
C PHE A 108 -0.80 -15.71 16.29
N GLN A 109 -2.00 -15.34 15.84
CA GLN A 109 -3.04 -16.24 15.35
C GLN A 109 -3.54 -15.72 13.98
N PRO A 110 -3.25 -16.43 12.87
CA PRO A 110 -3.62 -15.96 11.54
C PRO A 110 -5.12 -15.66 11.39
N ALA A 111 -6.01 -16.50 11.92
CA ALA A 111 -7.45 -16.27 11.82
C ALA A 111 -7.95 -15.07 12.62
N ASP A 112 -7.31 -14.73 13.74
CA ASP A 112 -7.70 -13.55 14.52
C ASP A 112 -7.32 -12.26 13.78
N LEU A 113 -6.09 -12.19 13.26
CA LEU A 113 -5.65 -11.06 12.43
C LEU A 113 -6.54 -10.94 11.19
N TRP A 114 -6.84 -12.04 10.51
CA TRP A 114 -7.74 -12.03 9.36
C TRP A 114 -9.15 -11.53 9.70
N ARG A 115 -9.75 -12.01 10.80
CA ARG A 115 -11.07 -11.57 11.24
C ARG A 115 -11.09 -10.07 11.54
N ALA A 116 -10.03 -9.53 12.15
CA ALA A 116 -9.90 -8.10 12.39
C ALA A 116 -9.79 -7.30 11.07
N LEU A 117 -9.01 -7.78 10.11
CA LEU A 117 -8.87 -7.15 8.79
C LEU A 117 -10.19 -7.20 8.00
N GLU A 118 -10.88 -8.33 8.01
CA GLU A 118 -12.19 -8.51 7.36
C GLU A 118 -13.27 -7.63 7.99
N ALA A 119 -13.26 -7.47 9.32
CA ALA A 119 -14.17 -6.55 10.01
C ALA A 119 -13.93 -5.09 9.62
N LYS A 120 -12.67 -4.70 9.42
CA LYS A 120 -12.29 -3.31 9.12
C LYS A 120 -12.38 -2.96 7.63
N TYR A 121 -12.02 -3.88 6.75
CA TYR A 121 -11.82 -3.63 5.32
C TYR A 121 -12.70 -4.50 4.41
N GLY A 122 -13.41 -5.49 4.96
CA GLY A 122 -14.34 -6.31 4.21
C GLY A 122 -15.59 -5.56 3.74
N ASN A 123 -16.51 -6.29 3.10
CA ASN A 123 -17.81 -5.76 2.62
C ASN A 123 -17.70 -4.50 1.74
N GLY A 124 -16.61 -4.36 0.98
CA GLY A 124 -16.38 -3.21 0.10
C GLY A 124 -15.79 -1.97 0.79
N ILE A 125 -15.59 -1.97 2.12
CA ILE A 125 -15.01 -0.84 2.85
C ILE A 125 -13.59 -0.55 2.35
N GLY A 126 -12.76 -1.58 2.19
CA GLY A 126 -11.41 -1.44 1.63
C GLY A 126 -11.40 -0.84 0.23
N HIS A 127 -12.40 -1.17 -0.60
CA HIS A 127 -12.54 -0.61 -1.95
C HIS A 127 -12.78 0.89 -1.89
N SER A 128 -13.75 1.32 -1.09
CA SER A 128 -14.09 2.73 -0.94
C SER A 128 -12.94 3.54 -0.33
N LEU A 129 -12.24 2.99 0.68
CA LEU A 129 -11.07 3.65 1.27
C LEU A 129 -9.91 3.80 0.27
N ALA A 130 -9.68 2.79 -0.57
CA ALA A 130 -8.67 2.86 -1.61
C ALA A 130 -9.00 3.97 -2.63
N TYR A 131 -10.25 4.04 -3.11
CA TYR A 131 -10.69 5.10 -4.01
C TYR A 131 -10.69 6.48 -3.36
N GLN A 132 -11.09 6.60 -2.09
CA GLN A 132 -11.01 7.85 -1.32
C GLN A 132 -9.59 8.41 -1.30
N ARG A 133 -8.57 7.60 -0.99
CA ARG A 133 -7.18 8.07 -1.01
C ARG A 133 -6.75 8.59 -2.40
N ARG A 134 -7.21 7.94 -3.47
CA ARG A 134 -6.93 8.40 -4.85
C ARG A 134 -7.66 9.69 -5.18
N ALA A 135 -8.94 9.78 -4.82
CA ALA A 135 -9.74 10.99 -5.01
C ALA A 135 -9.15 12.18 -4.23
N GLU A 136 -8.70 11.97 -3.00
CA GLU A 136 -7.98 12.98 -2.21
C GLU A 136 -6.69 13.44 -2.90
N SER A 137 -5.92 12.53 -3.50
CA SER A 137 -4.69 12.88 -4.21
C SER A 137 -4.97 13.80 -5.40
N ILE A 138 -6.04 13.51 -6.16
CA ILE A 138 -6.49 14.35 -7.28
C ILE A 138 -7.01 15.70 -6.76
N GLY A 139 -7.93 15.67 -5.79
CA GLY A 139 -8.58 16.85 -5.23
C GLY A 139 -7.58 17.84 -4.63
N LYS A 140 -6.64 17.36 -3.81
CA LYS A 140 -5.57 18.17 -3.20
C LYS A 140 -4.62 18.75 -4.25
N TYR A 141 -4.23 17.95 -5.25
CA TYR A 141 -3.30 18.41 -6.28
C TYR A 141 -3.87 19.56 -7.12
N PHE A 142 -5.16 19.48 -7.47
CA PHE A 142 -5.85 20.52 -8.23
C PHE A 142 -6.51 21.59 -7.36
N SER A 143 -6.31 21.55 -6.04
CA SER A 143 -6.93 22.47 -5.07
C SER A 143 -8.46 22.55 -5.21
N LEU A 144 -9.12 21.43 -5.49
CA LEU A 144 -10.56 21.36 -5.67
C LEU A 144 -11.26 21.39 -4.31
N SER A 145 -12.34 22.17 -4.21
CA SER A 145 -13.21 22.24 -3.04
C SER A 145 -14.67 22.08 -3.48
N GLU A 146 -15.52 21.56 -2.58
CA GLU A 146 -16.94 21.42 -2.85
C GLU A 146 -17.55 22.78 -3.24
N GLY A 147 -18.37 22.82 -4.29
CA GLY A 147 -18.97 24.04 -4.81
C GLY A 147 -18.03 24.95 -5.61
N THR A 148 -16.77 24.57 -5.82
CA THR A 148 -15.86 25.33 -6.70
C THR A 148 -16.29 25.15 -8.15
N GLU A 149 -16.56 26.25 -8.86
CA GLU A 149 -16.78 26.20 -10.30
C GLU A 149 -15.49 25.78 -11.01
N VAL A 150 -15.51 24.60 -11.63
CA VAL A 150 -14.39 24.14 -12.45
C VAL A 150 -14.48 24.80 -13.82
N PRO A 151 -13.41 25.46 -14.32
CA PRO A 151 -13.43 26.09 -15.63
C PRO A 151 -13.77 25.07 -16.71
N THR A 152 -14.86 25.31 -17.44
CA THR A 152 -15.22 24.53 -18.61
C THR A 152 -15.08 25.38 -19.87
N LYS A 153 -14.48 24.80 -20.92
CA LYS A 153 -14.36 25.45 -22.22
C LYS A 153 -14.64 24.42 -23.30
N ASN A 154 -15.62 24.70 -24.15
CA ASN A 154 -16.11 23.77 -25.18
C ASN A 154 -16.52 22.40 -24.62
N GLY A 155 -17.06 22.37 -23.39
CA GLY A 155 -17.43 21.13 -22.69
C GLY A 155 -16.27 20.37 -22.05
N CYS A 156 -15.02 20.78 -22.28
CA CYS A 156 -13.86 20.19 -21.61
C CYS A 156 -13.64 20.85 -20.25
N MET A 157 -13.24 20.04 -19.27
CA MET A 157 -12.77 20.53 -17.96
C MET A 157 -11.31 20.96 -18.08
N HIS A 158 -10.97 22.16 -17.62
CA HIS A 158 -9.62 22.69 -17.63
C HIS A 158 -9.11 22.94 -16.21
N LEU A 159 -8.04 22.24 -15.83
CA LEU A 159 -7.39 22.40 -14.54
C LEU A 159 -5.94 22.84 -14.74
N THR A 160 -5.53 23.90 -14.05
CA THR A 160 -4.17 24.43 -14.12
C THR A 160 -3.51 24.36 -12.76
N ARG A 161 -2.30 23.78 -12.72
CA ARG A 161 -1.51 23.66 -11.50
C ARG A 161 -0.17 24.37 -11.65
N SER A 162 0.17 25.28 -10.75
CA SER A 162 1.49 25.91 -10.70
C SER A 162 2.57 24.89 -10.30
N ILE A 163 3.73 24.97 -10.94
CA ILE A 163 4.83 24.01 -10.81
C ILE A 163 6.12 24.74 -10.41
N HIS A 164 6.86 24.15 -9.46
CA HIS A 164 8.16 24.66 -9.02
C HIS A 164 9.32 23.86 -9.61
N TYR A 165 10.23 24.56 -10.28
CA TYR A 165 11.44 24.00 -10.91
C TYR A 165 12.71 24.39 -10.13
N VAL A 166 13.69 23.49 -10.04
CA VAL A 166 14.92 23.67 -9.23
C VAL A 166 16.06 24.30 -10.02
N GLU A 167 16.17 24.03 -11.32
CA GLU A 167 17.27 24.52 -12.17
C GLU A 167 16.74 25.37 -13.34
N LYS A 168 17.31 26.58 -13.49
CA LYS A 168 16.92 27.56 -14.51
C LYS A 168 18.02 27.89 -15.53
N SER A 169 19.18 27.23 -15.49
CA SER A 169 20.32 27.55 -16.36
C SER A 169 20.74 26.38 -17.25
N TYR A 170 20.76 26.65 -18.57
CA TYR A 170 21.34 25.87 -19.69
C TYR A 170 20.98 24.36 -19.82
N SER A 171 20.07 23.83 -19.01
CA SER A 171 19.53 22.47 -19.06
C SER A 171 18.00 22.50 -19.10
N PRO A 172 17.31 21.46 -19.61
CA PRO A 172 15.85 21.39 -19.53
C PRO A 172 15.42 21.47 -18.06
N PRO A 173 14.45 22.33 -17.72
CA PRO A 173 14.09 22.59 -16.33
C PRO A 173 13.63 21.30 -15.66
N ARG A 174 14.18 21.04 -14.47
CA ARG A 174 13.88 19.85 -13.68
C ARG A 174 12.83 20.17 -12.63
N LEU A 175 11.84 19.29 -12.51
CA LEU A 175 10.88 19.38 -11.42
C LEU A 175 11.60 19.30 -10.08
N GLY A 176 11.08 20.05 -9.10
CA GLY A 176 11.39 19.82 -7.69
C GLY A 176 11.24 18.34 -7.34
N HIS A 177 12.11 17.83 -6.47
CA HIS A 177 12.00 16.45 -6.00
C HIS A 177 10.61 16.16 -5.42
N SER A 178 10.08 17.06 -4.58
CA SER A 178 8.73 16.95 -4.02
C SER A 178 7.61 16.99 -5.08
N GLU A 179 7.76 17.84 -6.10
CA GLU A 179 6.77 17.96 -7.19
C GLU A 179 6.78 16.70 -8.08
N SER A 180 7.97 16.20 -8.38
CA SER A 180 8.17 14.95 -9.11
C SER A 180 7.57 13.76 -8.37
N GLU A 181 7.81 13.63 -7.06
CA GLU A 181 7.21 12.57 -6.24
C GLU A 181 5.70 12.71 -6.15
N THR A 182 5.17 13.92 -5.97
CA THR A 182 3.72 14.17 -5.93
C THR A 182 3.07 13.72 -7.25
N LEU A 183 3.62 14.13 -8.40
CA LEU A 183 3.09 13.72 -9.70
C LEU A 183 3.20 12.21 -9.94
N SER A 184 4.40 11.66 -9.77
CA SER A 184 4.72 10.27 -10.15
C SER A 184 4.14 9.22 -9.20
N LEU A 185 4.07 9.51 -7.90
CA LEU A 185 3.65 8.53 -6.88
C LEU A 185 2.20 8.74 -6.40
N GLN A 186 1.64 9.94 -6.55
CA GLN A 186 0.30 10.25 -6.04
C GLN A 186 -0.68 10.55 -7.17
N VAL A 187 -0.42 11.58 -7.99
CA VAL A 187 -1.41 12.12 -8.94
C VAL A 187 -1.62 11.20 -10.13
N LEU A 188 -0.55 10.79 -10.83
CA LEU A 188 -0.68 9.91 -12.00
C LEU A 188 -1.27 8.54 -11.61
N PRO A 189 -0.82 7.88 -10.53
CA PRO A 189 -1.46 6.65 -10.06
C PRO A 189 -2.93 6.83 -9.65
N ALA A 190 -3.29 8.00 -9.09
CA ALA A 190 -4.68 8.31 -8.76
C ALA A 190 -5.54 8.52 -10.01
N LEU A 191 -5.04 9.23 -11.03
CA LEU A 191 -5.73 9.39 -12.31
C LEU A 191 -5.87 8.05 -13.04
N ALA A 192 -4.87 7.17 -12.99
CA ALA A 192 -4.97 5.81 -13.54
C ALA A 192 -5.99 4.94 -12.80
N SER A 193 -6.05 5.07 -11.46
CA SER A 193 -7.07 4.41 -10.63
C SER A 193 -8.49 4.89 -10.95
N PHE A 194 -8.66 6.21 -11.13
CA PHE A 194 -9.90 6.81 -11.60
C PHE A 194 -10.30 6.26 -12.98
N ALA A 195 -9.38 6.27 -13.95
CA ALA A 195 -9.66 5.77 -15.30
C ALA A 195 -10.06 4.28 -15.27
N THR A 196 -9.44 3.48 -14.41
CA THR A 196 -9.83 2.07 -14.19
C THR A 196 -11.24 1.96 -13.61
N TRP A 197 -11.58 2.77 -12.60
CA TRP A 197 -12.93 2.84 -12.02
C TRP A 197 -13.99 3.27 -13.06
N ALA A 198 -13.64 4.22 -13.93
CA ALA A 198 -14.52 4.72 -14.98
C ALA A 198 -14.65 3.78 -16.20
N GLY A 199 -13.99 2.61 -16.19
CA GLY A 199 -14.03 1.66 -17.30
C GLY A 199 -13.22 2.10 -18.53
N MET A 200 -12.15 2.88 -18.33
CA MET A 200 -11.28 3.42 -19.37
C MET A 200 -9.85 2.83 -19.25
N PRO A 201 -9.66 1.52 -19.51
CA PRO A 201 -8.38 0.85 -19.27
C PRO A 201 -7.25 1.33 -20.20
N GLY A 202 -7.56 1.74 -21.44
CA GLY A 202 -6.56 2.31 -22.34
C GLY A 202 -6.03 3.63 -21.81
N LEU A 203 -6.92 4.52 -21.38
CA LEU A 203 -6.54 5.77 -20.70
C LEU A 203 -5.72 5.51 -19.42
N ALA A 204 -6.10 4.53 -18.60
CA ALA A 204 -5.34 4.15 -17.41
C ALA A 204 -3.91 3.72 -17.75
N GLY A 205 -3.74 2.91 -18.81
CA GLY A 205 -2.44 2.47 -19.32
C GLY A 205 -1.57 3.63 -19.79
N ASP A 206 -2.13 4.55 -20.57
CA ASP A 206 -1.43 5.74 -21.08
C ASP A 206 -0.97 6.66 -19.93
N ILE A 207 -1.82 6.85 -18.91
CA ILE A 207 -1.46 7.63 -17.71
C ILE A 207 -0.31 6.95 -16.95
N ALA A 208 -0.36 5.63 -16.77
CA ALA A 208 0.71 4.89 -16.09
C ALA A 208 2.04 4.97 -16.85
N GLY A 209 2.02 4.94 -18.19
CA GLY A 209 3.20 5.12 -19.04
C GLY A 209 3.86 6.50 -18.93
N LEU A 210 3.16 7.48 -18.35
CA LEU A 210 3.65 8.83 -18.16
C LEU A 210 4.51 9.00 -16.90
N VAL A 211 4.40 8.08 -15.93
CA VAL A 211 5.13 8.14 -14.65
C VAL A 211 6.64 8.36 -14.83
N PRO A 212 7.37 7.61 -15.68
CA PRO A 212 8.81 7.79 -15.85
C PRO A 212 9.22 9.16 -16.40
N HIS A 213 8.33 9.84 -17.13
CA HIS A 213 8.59 11.17 -17.69
C HIS A 213 8.65 12.26 -16.62
N PHE A 214 7.95 12.05 -15.50
CA PHE A 214 7.89 13.00 -14.38
C PHE A 214 8.68 12.54 -13.16
N SER A 215 9.34 11.38 -13.21
CA SER A 215 10.26 10.92 -12.18
C SER A 215 11.56 11.72 -12.17
N HIS A 216 12.07 12.05 -10.99
CA HIS A 216 13.34 12.73 -10.82
C HIS A 216 14.49 11.78 -11.23
N PRO A 217 15.54 12.25 -11.94
CA PRO A 217 15.85 13.64 -12.32
C PRO A 217 15.45 14.05 -13.74
N THR A 218 14.44 13.41 -14.34
CA THR A 218 14.03 13.67 -15.73
C THR A 218 13.66 15.15 -15.93
N GLY A 219 14.21 15.76 -16.98
CA GLY A 219 13.93 17.16 -17.32
C GLY A 219 12.61 17.27 -18.07
N VAL A 220 11.80 18.29 -17.74
CA VAL A 220 10.52 18.56 -18.39
C VAL A 220 10.70 19.67 -19.41
N LYS A 221 10.25 19.46 -20.65
CA LYS A 221 10.29 20.51 -21.67
C LYS A 221 9.05 21.39 -21.53
N SER A 222 9.20 22.70 -21.68
CA SER A 222 8.05 23.61 -21.77
C SER A 222 7.33 23.42 -23.11
N ARG A 223 6.00 23.52 -23.09
CA ARG A 223 5.07 23.29 -24.20
C ARG A 223 5.10 21.86 -24.75
N GLU A 224 5.53 20.90 -23.93
CA GLU A 224 5.37 19.49 -24.24
C GLU A 224 3.91 19.10 -24.02
N ALA A 225 3.34 18.36 -24.98
CA ALA A 225 1.94 17.98 -24.96
C ALA A 225 1.82 16.45 -24.97
N PHE A 226 1.16 15.92 -23.95
CA PHE A 226 0.83 14.51 -23.84
C PHE A 226 -0.67 14.37 -24.08
N ASN A 227 -1.05 13.62 -25.12
CA ASN A 227 -2.43 13.27 -25.37
C ASN A 227 -2.61 11.81 -24.98
N LEU A 228 -3.37 11.58 -23.91
CA LEU A 228 -3.60 10.28 -23.29
C LEU A 228 -5.01 9.81 -23.64
N GLY A 229 -5.17 8.50 -23.86
CA GLY A 229 -6.44 7.89 -24.20
C GLY A 229 -6.82 8.03 -25.67
N SER A 230 -8.09 7.73 -25.97
CA SER A 230 -8.61 7.70 -27.32
C SER A 230 -9.94 8.43 -27.43
N VAL A 231 -10.39 8.72 -28.66
CA VAL A 231 -11.70 9.35 -28.89
C VAL A 231 -12.86 8.49 -28.35
N HIS A 232 -12.68 7.17 -28.27
CA HIS A 232 -13.72 6.24 -27.84
C HIS A 232 -13.86 6.12 -26.33
N GLU A 233 -12.74 6.14 -25.60
CA GLU A 233 -12.72 6.05 -24.13
C GLU A 233 -12.70 7.42 -23.44
N GLY A 234 -12.43 8.49 -24.22
CA GLY A 234 -12.16 9.83 -23.71
C GLY A 234 -10.66 10.13 -23.62
N ARG A 235 -10.31 11.42 -23.71
CA ARG A 235 -8.92 11.87 -23.69
C ARG A 235 -8.62 12.84 -22.55
N ILE A 236 -7.39 12.74 -22.07
CA ILE A 236 -6.76 13.73 -21.21
C ILE A 236 -5.58 14.33 -21.97
N LYS A 237 -5.51 15.66 -22.02
CA LYS A 237 -4.35 16.37 -22.55
C LYS A 237 -3.63 17.08 -21.42
N LEU A 238 -2.35 16.76 -21.24
CA LEU A 238 -1.44 17.48 -20.37
C LEU A 238 -0.52 18.35 -21.23
N VAL A 239 -0.47 19.65 -20.95
CA VAL A 239 0.51 20.57 -21.53
C VAL A 239 1.38 21.14 -20.42
N THR A 240 2.68 21.00 -20.57
CA THR A 240 3.66 21.53 -19.61
C THR A 240 4.04 22.97 -19.95
N TYR A 241 4.28 23.80 -18.96
CA TYR A 241 4.83 25.15 -19.13
C TYR A 241 5.92 25.42 -18.10
N GLN A 242 6.65 26.52 -18.29
CA GLN A 242 7.74 26.95 -17.39
C GLN A 242 7.28 27.27 -15.96
N THR A 243 5.98 27.47 -15.74
CA THR A 243 5.41 27.89 -14.45
C THR A 243 4.23 27.06 -13.99
N SER A 244 3.63 26.27 -14.88
CA SER A 244 2.38 25.55 -14.61
C SER A 244 2.20 24.38 -15.56
N PHE A 245 1.34 23.44 -15.19
CA PHE A 245 0.81 22.39 -16.05
C PHE A 245 -0.67 22.62 -16.26
N GLU A 246 -1.12 22.47 -17.51
CA GLU A 246 -2.52 22.54 -17.89
C GLU A 246 -3.03 21.16 -18.26
N TRP A 247 -4.11 20.76 -17.61
CA TRP A 247 -4.81 19.51 -17.82
C TRP A 247 -6.15 19.81 -18.46
N THR A 248 -6.43 19.17 -19.58
CA THR A 248 -7.72 19.24 -20.27
C THR A 248 -8.34 17.86 -20.28
N PHE A 249 -9.52 17.73 -19.71
CA PHE A 249 -10.30 16.49 -19.70
C PHE A 249 -11.46 16.66 -20.66
N GLU A 250 -11.56 15.80 -21.67
CA GLU A 250 -12.70 15.79 -22.58
C GLU A 250 -14.00 15.46 -21.85
N PRO A 251 -15.19 15.84 -22.39
CA PRO A 251 -16.47 15.61 -21.72
C PRO A 251 -16.67 14.18 -21.21
N ALA A 252 -16.27 13.19 -22.02
CA ALA A 252 -16.36 11.76 -21.69
C ALA A 252 -15.55 11.35 -20.45
N VAL A 253 -14.52 12.13 -20.08
CA VAL A 253 -13.69 11.92 -18.87
C VAL A 253 -14.11 12.86 -17.75
N ALA A 254 -14.48 14.10 -18.09
CA ALA A 254 -14.79 15.16 -17.13
C ALA A 254 -16.00 14.82 -16.25
N GLU A 255 -17.07 14.26 -16.82
CA GLU A 255 -18.26 13.87 -16.07
C GLU A 255 -17.97 12.71 -15.10
N PRO A 256 -17.39 11.57 -15.53
CA PRO A 256 -16.96 10.52 -14.61
C PRO A 256 -15.99 11.01 -13.53
N LEU A 257 -15.09 11.94 -13.84
CA LEU A 257 -14.17 12.51 -12.85
C LEU A 257 -14.92 13.32 -11.79
N ALA A 258 -15.93 14.10 -12.19
CA ALA A 258 -16.76 14.83 -11.25
C ALA A 258 -17.57 13.89 -10.33
N ILE A 259 -18.11 12.79 -10.88
CA ILE A 259 -18.81 11.76 -10.09
C ILE A 259 -17.84 11.10 -9.10
N PHE A 260 -16.66 10.69 -9.58
CA PHE A 260 -15.63 10.07 -8.74
C PHE A 260 -15.21 10.96 -7.57
N LEU A 261 -14.95 12.24 -7.84
CA LEU A 261 -14.61 13.21 -6.79
C LEU A 261 -15.80 13.51 -5.86
N GLY A 262 -17.02 13.53 -6.38
CA GLY A 262 -18.24 13.65 -5.58
C GLY A 262 -18.39 12.50 -4.58
N GLU A 263 -18.25 11.27 -5.06
CA GLU A 263 -18.43 10.06 -4.26
C GLU A 263 -17.30 9.84 -3.24
N PHE A 264 -16.05 10.11 -3.63
CA PHE A 264 -14.88 9.68 -2.84
C PHE A 264 -14.07 10.81 -2.20
N TYR A 265 -14.26 12.07 -2.58
CA TYR A 265 -13.51 13.20 -2.02
C TYR A 265 -14.37 14.23 -1.29
N PHE A 266 -15.50 14.64 -1.87
CA PHE A 266 -16.38 15.65 -1.27
C PHE A 266 -17.37 15.07 -0.25
N ALA A 267 -17.89 13.87 -0.51
CA ALA A 267 -18.75 13.14 0.42
C ALA A 267 -18.13 11.80 0.82
N PRO A 268 -16.91 11.79 1.40
CA PRO A 268 -16.27 10.54 1.78
C PRO A 268 -17.17 9.81 2.79
N LEU A 269 -17.22 8.48 2.68
CA LEU A 269 -17.89 7.64 3.68
C LEU A 269 -17.41 8.07 5.06
N GLN A 270 -18.34 8.55 5.90
CA GLN A 270 -18.08 8.69 7.33
C GLN A 270 -17.80 7.28 7.84
N ALA A 271 -16.53 6.95 8.04
CA ALA A 271 -16.13 5.67 8.60
C ALA A 271 -16.91 5.48 9.91
N ALA A 272 -17.67 4.39 9.99
CA ALA A 272 -18.25 3.96 11.26
C ALA A 272 -17.09 3.83 12.27
N ALA A 273 -17.20 4.63 13.34
CA ALA A 273 -16.22 4.76 14.42
C ALA A 273 -15.89 3.44 15.11
#